data_AF-A0AAV9CRJ8-F1
#
_entry.id   AF-A0AAV9CRJ8-F1
#
_cell.length_a   1.000
_cell.length_b   1.000
_cell.length_c   1.000
_cell.angle_alpha   90.00
_cell.angle_beta   90.00
_cell.angle_gamma   90.00
#
_symmetry.space_group_name_H-M   'P 1'
#
loop_
_entity.id
_entity.type
_entity.pdbx_description
1 polymer ?
#
loop_
_entity_poly.entity_id
_entity_poly.type
_entity_poly.pdbx_seq_one_letter_code
_entity_poly.pdbx_strand_id
1 'polypeptide(L)'
;MASLSNLPFSVISPHTHPTGIIESSKKWRIRSSSAASDVDFKSLQTAIAQKDTEAIKEALNQLNQIGWAKKWNSQPYVSRRSTSLRELTTLGMKNAENLAIPSVRNDAAFLFTVVGTTGFLGVIAGQLPGDWGFFVPYLIGSISLVVLAVGSISPGLLQAAIGGFSSFFPDYQDRIARHEAAHFLVAYLLGLPILGYSLDIGKEHVNLVDERLQKLIYSGQLDQKELDRLAVVSMAGLAAEGLKYDKVVGQSADLFSLQRFINRCKPQISKEQQQNLTRWAVLFAGSILKNNKGTHEALMAAMSNKASVLECIEVIENSA
;
A
#
# COMPACT_ATOMS: atom_id res chain seq x y z
N MET A 1 85.36 31.40 -28.33
CA MET A 1 85.68 31.75 -26.93
C MET A 1 84.47 31.36 -26.10
N ALA A 2 84.45 30.42 -25.14
CA ALA A 2 85.39 29.50 -24.51
C ALA A 2 84.55 28.24 -24.15
N SER A 3 84.98 27.00 -24.42
CA SER A 3 85.72 26.08 -23.52
C SER A 3 85.24 26.18 -22.06
N LEU A 4 84.62 25.16 -21.45
CA LEU A 4 85.14 23.87 -20.94
C LEU A 4 83.89 23.09 -20.43
N SER A 5 83.78 21.79 -20.19
CA SER A 5 84.56 20.56 -20.40
C SER A 5 83.69 19.42 -19.84
N ASN A 6 83.63 18.30 -20.56
CA ASN A 6 83.25 16.91 -20.19
C ASN A 6 83.03 16.57 -18.70
N LEU A 7 82.01 15.73 -18.44
CA LEU A 7 82.14 14.33 -17.93
C LEU A 7 80.77 13.59 -18.01
N PRO A 8 80.70 12.27 -18.32
CA PRO A 8 79.44 11.56 -18.59
C PRO A 8 79.07 10.40 -17.62
N PHE A 9 77.84 9.89 -17.80
CA PHE A 9 77.20 8.65 -17.27
C PHE A 9 76.85 8.62 -15.76
N SER A 10 75.69 8.16 -15.28
CA SER A 10 74.80 7.06 -15.71
C SER A 10 73.38 7.19 -15.09
N VAL A 11 72.36 7.02 -15.95
CA VAL A 11 71.06 6.32 -15.80
C VAL A 11 70.31 6.34 -14.45
N ILE A 12 69.09 6.91 -14.45
CA ILE A 12 67.81 6.32 -13.98
C ILE A 12 66.67 6.99 -14.79
N SER A 13 65.91 6.19 -15.55
CA SER A 13 64.75 6.63 -16.35
C SER A 13 63.45 6.65 -15.53
N PRO A 14 62.42 7.41 -15.97
CA PRO A 14 61.41 7.96 -15.09
C PRO A 14 60.10 7.16 -15.00
N HIS A 15 59.42 7.40 -13.87
CA HIS A 15 58.07 7.00 -13.51
C HIS A 15 57.01 7.29 -14.58
N THR A 16 56.23 6.27 -14.93
CA THR A 16 54.93 6.39 -15.58
C THR A 16 53.82 6.09 -14.58
N HIS A 17 52.98 7.09 -14.28
CA HIS A 17 51.73 6.94 -13.53
C HIS A 17 50.67 6.23 -14.38
N PRO A 18 49.93 5.23 -13.85
CA PRO A 18 48.64 4.86 -14.39
C PRO A 18 47.52 5.63 -13.68
N THR A 19 46.77 6.39 -14.48
CA THR A 19 45.47 6.97 -14.14
C THR A 19 44.44 5.88 -13.90
N GLY A 20 44.14 5.60 -12.63
CA GLY A 20 43.01 4.78 -12.21
C GLY A 20 41.81 5.67 -11.88
N ILE A 21 40.74 5.52 -12.64
CA ILE A 21 39.41 6.08 -12.37
C ILE A 21 38.89 5.41 -11.09
N ILE A 22 38.74 6.18 -10.00
CA ILE A 22 38.12 5.71 -8.77
C ILE A 22 36.59 5.88 -8.90
N GLU A 23 35.91 4.82 -9.35
CA GLU A 23 34.48 4.67 -9.16
C GLU A 23 34.19 4.41 -7.67
N SER A 24 33.63 5.43 -7.01
CA SER A 24 33.13 5.37 -5.64
C SER A 24 31.83 4.56 -5.59
N SER A 25 31.91 3.23 -5.66
CA SER A 25 30.81 2.37 -5.25
C SER A 25 30.79 2.29 -3.72
N LYS A 26 30.01 3.17 -3.07
CA LYS A 26 29.72 3.06 -1.63
C LYS A 26 28.89 1.79 -1.39
N LYS A 27 29.58 0.65 -1.24
CA LYS A 27 29.02 -0.57 -0.64
C LYS A 27 28.68 -0.24 0.80
N TRP A 28 27.39 -0.11 1.08
CA TRP A 28 26.86 -0.14 2.45
C TRP A 28 27.22 -1.50 3.04
N ARG A 29 28.31 -1.57 3.80
CA ARG A 29 28.61 -2.70 4.69
C ARG A 29 27.60 -2.63 5.82
N ILE A 30 26.53 -3.43 5.71
CA ILE A 30 25.68 -3.78 6.84
C ILE A 30 26.59 -4.48 7.84
N ARG A 31 26.80 -3.82 8.98
CA ARG A 31 27.49 -4.38 10.14
C ARG A 31 26.56 -5.45 10.70
N SER A 32 26.84 -6.71 10.37
CA SER A 32 26.17 -7.88 10.91
C SER A 32 26.36 -7.90 12.43
N SER A 33 25.33 -7.50 13.16
CA SER A 33 25.18 -7.76 14.58
C SER A 33 24.97 -9.26 14.76
N SER A 34 26.00 -9.93 15.28
CA SER A 34 26.02 -11.36 15.58
C SER A 34 25.05 -11.71 16.72
N ALA A 35 23.89 -12.27 16.38
CA ALA A 35 23.11 -13.24 17.17
C ALA A 35 21.82 -13.65 16.43
N ALA A 36 21.92 -14.40 15.34
CA ALA A 36 20.82 -15.24 14.84
C ALA A 36 21.45 -16.38 14.04
N SER A 37 21.58 -17.54 14.67
CA SER A 37 21.96 -18.80 14.03
C SER A 37 20.87 -19.22 13.03
N ASP A 38 21.23 -19.25 11.75
CA ASP A 38 20.63 -20.05 10.66
C ASP A 38 19.10 -20.30 10.75
N VAL A 39 18.31 -19.23 10.70
CA VAL A 39 16.85 -19.34 10.58
C VAL A 39 16.51 -19.71 9.14
N ASP A 40 16.01 -20.92 8.91
CA ASP A 40 15.63 -21.39 7.57
C ASP A 40 14.26 -20.84 7.13
N PHE A 41 14.27 -19.86 6.23
CA PHE A 41 13.06 -19.28 5.64
C PHE A 41 12.48 -20.09 4.46
N LYS A 42 13.10 -21.21 4.06
CA LYS A 42 12.64 -22.00 2.90
C LYS A 42 11.21 -22.49 3.06
N SER A 43 10.81 -22.87 4.27
CA SER A 43 9.44 -23.31 4.57
C SER A 43 8.44 -22.18 4.32
N LEU A 44 8.70 -20.99 4.85
CA LEU A 44 7.87 -19.81 4.67
C LEU A 44 7.84 -19.37 3.20
N GLN A 45 8.99 -19.34 2.52
CA GLN A 45 9.08 -18.95 1.12
C GLN A 45 8.33 -19.91 0.20
N THR A 46 8.42 -21.22 0.47
CA THR A 46 7.67 -22.25 -0.27
C THR A 46 6.17 -22.11 -0.05
N ALA A 47 5.76 -21.86 1.19
CA ALA A 47 4.35 -21.68 1.54
C ALA A 47 3.75 -20.42 0.89
N ILE A 48 4.50 -19.31 0.86
CA ILE A 48 4.12 -18.08 0.14
C ILE A 48 3.99 -18.35 -1.36
N ALA A 49 4.95 -19.06 -1.96
CA ALA A 49 4.92 -19.38 -3.39
C ALA A 49 3.72 -20.28 -3.76
N GLN A 50 3.38 -21.24 -2.90
CA GLN A 50 2.21 -22.12 -3.07
C GLN A 50 0.88 -21.46 -2.70
N LYS A 51 0.93 -20.27 -2.07
CA LYS A 51 -0.23 -19.56 -1.51
C LYS A 51 -1.03 -20.41 -0.52
N ASP A 52 -0.33 -21.26 0.24
CA ASP A 52 -0.92 -22.11 1.29
C ASP A 52 -0.96 -21.33 2.61
N THR A 53 -2.17 -21.01 3.06
CA THR A 53 -2.40 -20.16 4.22
C THR A 53 -2.02 -20.86 5.52
N GLU A 54 -2.36 -22.14 5.65
CA GLU A 54 -2.10 -22.92 6.86
C GLU A 54 -0.60 -23.18 6.98
N ALA A 55 0.08 -23.46 5.87
CA ALA A 55 1.53 -23.61 5.85
C ALA A 55 2.26 -22.28 6.19
N ILE A 56 1.80 -21.14 5.67
CA ILE A 56 2.37 -19.82 6.04
C ILE A 56 2.21 -19.58 7.53
N LYS A 57 1.00 -19.82 8.07
CA LYS A 57 0.72 -19.63 9.49
C LYS A 57 1.57 -20.54 10.36
N GLU A 58 1.71 -21.81 10.00
CA GLU A 58 2.53 -22.77 10.73
C GLU A 58 4.01 -22.39 10.70
N ALA A 59 4.54 -22.01 9.54
CA ALA A 59 5.90 -21.51 9.40
C ALA A 59 6.15 -20.27 10.27
N LEU A 60 5.23 -19.29 10.27
CA LEU A 60 5.33 -18.10 11.12
C LEU A 60 5.21 -18.41 12.62
N ASN A 61 4.39 -19.39 13.00
CA ASN A 61 4.30 -19.85 14.39
C ASN A 61 5.61 -20.49 14.85
N GLN A 62 6.25 -21.31 14.01
CA GLN A 62 7.55 -21.91 14.30
C GLN A 62 8.64 -20.84 14.44
N LEU A 63 8.65 -19.85 13.54
CA LEU A 63 9.56 -18.71 13.61
C LEU A 63 9.35 -17.86 14.86
N ASN A 64 8.10 -17.71 15.34
CA ASN A 64 7.79 -17.03 16.59
C ASN A 64 8.27 -17.84 17.81
N GLN A 65 8.09 -19.17 17.81
CA GLN A 65 8.59 -20.05 18.88
C GLN A 65 10.12 -20.00 19.03
N ILE A 66 10.84 -19.86 17.92
CA ILE A 66 12.31 -19.70 17.91
C ILE A 66 12.72 -18.26 18.27
N GLY A 67 11.76 -17.35 18.42
CA GLY A 67 11.99 -15.96 18.84
C GLY A 67 12.41 -15.02 17.71
N TRP A 68 12.26 -15.43 16.45
CA TRP A 68 12.52 -14.58 15.29
C TRP A 68 11.31 -13.69 14.96
N ALA A 69 10.12 -14.27 14.80
CA ALA A 69 8.89 -13.54 14.46
C ALA A 69 8.17 -13.02 15.73
N LYS A 70 8.79 -12.08 16.46
CA LYS A 70 8.27 -11.62 17.77
C LYS A 70 7.00 -10.79 17.65
N LYS A 71 6.85 -10.04 16.55
CA LYS A 71 5.68 -9.20 16.31
C LYS A 71 4.51 -9.99 15.72
N TRP A 72 4.78 -11.12 15.08
CA TRP A 72 3.74 -12.03 14.59
C TRP A 72 2.77 -12.41 15.71
N ASN A 73 1.48 -12.16 15.47
CA ASN A 73 0.42 -12.49 16.44
C ASN A 73 0.67 -11.90 17.84
N SER A 74 1.37 -10.77 17.94
CA SER A 74 1.66 -10.07 19.20
C SER A 74 0.45 -9.35 19.79
N GLN A 75 -0.60 -9.13 18.97
CA GLN A 75 -1.85 -8.51 19.39
C GLN A 75 -3.08 -9.40 19.10
N PRO A 76 -3.12 -10.66 19.58
CA PRO A 76 -4.15 -11.62 19.20
C PRO A 76 -5.52 -11.29 19.81
N TYR A 77 -5.52 -10.52 20.90
CA TYR A 77 -6.70 -10.20 21.68
C TYR A 77 -7.34 -8.92 21.17
N VAL A 78 -8.51 -9.13 20.58
CA VAL A 78 -9.33 -8.06 20.02
C VAL A 78 -10.65 -8.13 20.78
N SER A 79 -10.95 -7.09 21.56
CA SER A 79 -12.18 -7.02 22.36
C SER A 79 -12.99 -5.81 21.92
N ARG A 80 -14.16 -6.06 21.34
CA ARG A 80 -15.11 -5.03 20.95
C ARG A 80 -15.56 -4.22 22.17
N ARG A 81 -15.61 -2.88 22.01
CA ARG A 81 -16.22 -1.96 22.97
C ARG A 81 -17.08 -0.92 22.27
N SER A 82 -17.98 -0.30 23.02
CA SER A 82 -18.69 0.89 22.53
C SER A 82 -17.67 2.02 22.30
N THR A 83 -17.64 2.58 21.09
CA THR A 83 -16.64 3.58 20.68
C THR A 83 -17.33 4.79 20.08
N SER A 84 -17.13 5.96 20.66
CA SER A 84 -17.71 7.21 20.17
C SER A 84 -16.92 7.81 19.00
N LEU A 85 -17.56 8.63 18.17
CA LEU A 85 -16.86 9.38 17.11
C LEU A 85 -15.78 10.30 17.68
N ARG A 86 -15.98 10.85 18.88
CA ARG A 86 -15.02 11.76 19.51
C ARG A 86 -13.69 11.08 19.85
N GLU A 87 -13.70 9.78 20.16
CA GLU A 87 -12.47 9.03 20.38
C GLU A 87 -11.63 8.91 19.09
N LEU A 88 -12.28 8.82 17.92
CA LEU A 88 -11.60 8.83 16.63
C LEU A 88 -10.90 10.17 16.39
N THR A 89 -11.57 11.28 16.72
CA THR A 89 -10.97 12.62 16.65
C THR A 89 -9.80 12.77 17.61
N THR A 90 -9.93 12.28 18.86
CA THR A 90 -8.85 12.28 19.85
C THR A 90 -7.66 11.43 19.42
N LEU A 91 -7.89 10.34 18.68
CA LEU A 91 -6.83 9.52 18.11
C LEU A 91 -5.97 10.30 17.10
N GLY A 92 -6.56 11.29 16.43
CA GLY A 92 -5.91 12.16 15.45
C GLY A 92 -6.62 12.22 14.09
N MET A 93 -7.79 11.60 13.94
CA MET A 93 -8.55 11.64 12.70
C MET A 93 -9.38 12.92 12.62
N LYS A 94 -9.00 13.81 11.70
CA LYS A 94 -9.56 15.17 11.65
C LYS A 94 -11.04 15.23 11.28
N ASN A 95 -11.47 14.38 10.33
CA ASN A 95 -12.84 14.36 9.81
C ASN A 95 -13.47 12.96 10.00
N ALA A 96 -13.57 12.52 11.25
CA ALA A 96 -14.08 11.19 11.59
C ALA A 96 -15.55 10.97 11.16
N GLU A 97 -16.31 12.04 11.01
CA GLU A 97 -17.69 12.06 10.52
C GLU A 97 -17.82 11.77 9.02
N ASN A 98 -16.75 12.00 8.24
CA ASN A 98 -16.72 11.71 6.81
C ASN A 98 -16.23 10.29 6.51
N LEU A 99 -15.85 9.53 7.54
CA LEU A 99 -15.53 8.12 7.40
C LEU A 99 -16.78 7.37 6.91
N ALA A 100 -16.61 6.46 5.97
CA ALA A 100 -17.70 5.72 5.31
C ALA A 100 -18.58 6.49 4.31
N ILE A 101 -18.28 7.77 4.02
CA ILE A 101 -18.85 8.47 2.84
C ILE A 101 -17.92 8.29 1.63
N PRO A 102 -18.37 7.67 0.51
CA PRO A 102 -17.52 7.45 -0.66
C PRO A 102 -16.98 8.78 -1.21
N SER A 103 -15.71 8.79 -1.61
CA SER A 103 -15.05 9.99 -2.13
C SER A 103 -15.15 10.06 -3.65
N VAL A 104 -15.67 11.18 -4.15
CA VAL A 104 -15.72 11.50 -5.59
C VAL A 104 -14.48 12.27 -6.09
N ARG A 105 -13.40 12.31 -5.31
CA ARG A 105 -12.22 13.16 -5.61
C ARG A 105 -11.55 12.77 -6.92
N ASN A 106 -11.31 11.47 -7.12
CA ASN A 106 -10.60 10.98 -8.30
C ASN A 106 -11.49 11.11 -9.55
N ASP A 107 -12.78 10.83 -9.41
CA ASP A 107 -13.78 11.00 -10.47
C ASP A 107 -13.84 12.47 -10.92
N ALA A 108 -13.94 13.40 -9.97
CA ALA A 108 -13.96 14.83 -10.24
C ALA A 108 -12.65 15.30 -10.89
N ALA A 109 -11.49 14.90 -10.37
CA ALA A 109 -10.20 15.28 -10.93
C ALA A 109 -10.03 14.78 -12.38
N PHE A 110 -10.44 13.54 -12.66
CA PHE A 110 -10.44 12.99 -14.01
C PHE A 110 -11.37 13.77 -14.93
N LEU A 111 -12.64 13.96 -14.54
CA LEU A 111 -13.64 14.65 -15.37
C LEU A 111 -13.26 16.11 -15.62
N PHE A 112 -12.81 16.86 -14.60
CA PHE A 112 -12.35 18.23 -14.77
C PHE A 112 -11.12 18.31 -15.67
N THR A 113 -10.19 17.36 -15.58
CA THR A 113 -9.01 17.34 -16.44
C THR A 113 -9.40 17.03 -17.88
N VAL A 114 -10.22 16.00 -18.12
CA VAL A 114 -10.68 15.64 -19.46
C VAL A 114 -11.45 16.78 -20.10
N VAL A 115 -12.47 17.32 -19.41
CA VAL A 115 -13.32 18.40 -19.94
C VAL A 115 -12.53 19.70 -20.10
N GLY A 116 -11.67 20.04 -19.13
CA GLY A 116 -10.86 21.25 -19.15
C GLY A 116 -9.80 21.22 -20.25
N THR A 117 -9.08 20.12 -20.40
CA THR A 117 -8.04 19.98 -21.44
C THR A 117 -8.65 19.90 -22.84
N THR A 118 -9.72 19.13 -23.02
CA THR A 118 -10.41 19.05 -24.32
C THR A 118 -11.04 20.39 -24.70
N GLY A 119 -11.63 21.12 -23.74
CA GLY A 119 -12.14 22.47 -23.97
C GLY A 119 -11.03 23.46 -24.34
N PHE A 120 -9.95 23.51 -23.57
CA PHE A 120 -8.82 24.41 -23.83
C PHE A 120 -8.14 24.13 -25.18
N LEU A 121 -7.85 22.86 -25.48
CA LEU A 121 -7.28 22.44 -26.75
C LEU A 121 -8.25 22.69 -27.91
N GLY A 122 -9.56 22.53 -27.69
CA GLY A 122 -10.58 22.87 -28.69
C GLY A 122 -10.57 24.37 -29.05
N VAL A 123 -10.42 25.26 -28.06
CA VAL A 123 -10.31 26.71 -28.31
C VAL A 123 -9.05 27.05 -29.11
N ILE A 124 -7.90 26.45 -28.77
CA ILE A 124 -6.64 26.65 -29.50
C ILE A 124 -6.75 26.09 -30.92
N ALA A 125 -7.29 24.87 -31.05
CA ALA A 125 -7.47 24.22 -32.34
C ALA A 125 -8.43 24.99 -33.26
N GLY A 126 -9.36 25.76 -32.69
CA GLY A 126 -10.25 26.65 -33.44
C GLY A 126 -9.54 27.78 -34.17
N GLN A 127 -8.28 28.08 -33.82
CA GLN A 127 -7.45 29.07 -34.50
C GLN A 127 -6.69 28.48 -35.70
N LEU A 128 -6.83 27.18 -35.99
CA LEU A 128 -6.18 26.55 -37.13
C LEU A 128 -6.75 27.06 -38.46
N PRO A 129 -5.92 27.26 -39.48
CA PRO A 129 -6.36 27.78 -40.77
C PRO A 129 -7.19 26.77 -41.56
N GLY A 130 -8.15 27.30 -42.32
CA GLY A 130 -9.05 26.51 -43.17
C GLY A 130 -9.98 25.63 -42.36
N ASP A 131 -10.45 24.54 -42.98
CA ASP A 131 -11.46 23.66 -42.40
C ASP A 131 -10.98 22.93 -41.13
N TRP A 132 -9.67 22.88 -40.88
CA TRP A 132 -9.11 22.29 -39.67
C TRP A 132 -9.55 23.03 -38.40
N GLY A 133 -9.73 24.36 -38.46
CA GLY A 133 -10.27 25.15 -37.35
C GLY A 133 -11.72 24.80 -37.00
N PHE A 134 -12.46 24.20 -37.94
CA PHE A 134 -13.80 23.66 -37.69
C PHE A 134 -13.74 22.21 -37.19
N PHE A 135 -13.07 21.30 -37.90
CA PHE A 135 -13.13 19.87 -37.59
C PHE A 135 -12.40 19.47 -36.31
N VAL A 136 -11.22 20.04 -36.03
CA VAL A 136 -10.36 19.61 -34.92
C VAL A 136 -11.01 19.89 -33.55
N PRO A 137 -11.60 21.06 -33.28
CA PRO A 137 -12.31 21.30 -32.02
C PRO A 137 -13.47 20.33 -31.76
N TYR A 138 -14.25 19.96 -32.78
CA TYR A 138 -15.34 18.98 -32.61
C TYR A 138 -14.81 17.58 -32.29
N LEU A 139 -13.73 17.15 -32.96
CA LEU A 139 -13.09 15.87 -32.65
C LEU A 139 -12.56 15.84 -31.22
N ILE A 140 -11.88 16.92 -30.78
CA ILE A 140 -11.38 17.04 -29.40
C ILE A 140 -12.54 17.07 -28.40
N GLY A 141 -13.58 17.86 -28.66
CA GLY A 141 -14.77 17.94 -27.80
C GLY A 141 -15.53 16.62 -27.70
N SER A 142 -15.52 15.80 -28.76
CA SER A 142 -16.16 14.48 -28.76
C SER A 142 -15.56 13.51 -27.74
N ILE A 143 -14.29 13.69 -27.33
CA ILE A 143 -13.64 12.88 -26.29
C ILE A 143 -14.43 12.96 -24.97
N SER A 144 -14.92 14.15 -24.60
CA SER A 144 -15.73 14.33 -23.39
C SER A 144 -17.07 13.60 -23.50
N LEU A 145 -17.67 13.55 -24.69
CA LEU A 145 -18.90 12.78 -24.94
C LEU A 145 -18.65 11.27 -24.88
N VAL A 146 -17.52 10.81 -25.41
CA VAL A 146 -17.11 9.39 -25.33
C VAL A 146 -16.89 8.99 -23.87
N VAL A 147 -16.22 9.80 -23.06
CA VAL A 147 -16.03 9.53 -21.63
C VAL A 147 -17.38 9.44 -20.91
N LEU A 148 -18.33 10.33 -21.20
CA LEU A 148 -19.68 10.28 -20.64
C LEU A 148 -20.44 9.02 -21.09
N ALA A 149 -20.32 8.64 -22.37
CA ALA A 149 -20.93 7.42 -22.91
C ALA A 149 -20.37 6.15 -22.25
N VAL A 150 -19.04 6.06 -22.09
CA VAL A 150 -18.38 4.93 -21.39
C VAL A 150 -18.83 4.88 -19.94
N GLY A 151 -18.86 6.01 -19.23
CA GLY A 151 -19.36 6.09 -17.85
C GLY A 151 -20.80 5.61 -17.70
N SER A 152 -21.63 5.80 -18.73
CA SER A 152 -23.04 5.40 -18.73
C SER A 152 -23.24 3.92 -19.06
N ILE A 153 -22.45 3.36 -19.98
CA ILE A 153 -22.63 1.99 -20.50
C ILE A 153 -21.79 0.97 -19.72
N SER A 154 -20.60 1.37 -19.27
CA SER A 154 -19.66 0.50 -18.56
C SER A 154 -18.92 1.28 -17.46
N PRO A 155 -19.56 1.44 -16.28
CA PRO A 155 -18.94 2.12 -15.14
C PRO A 155 -17.58 1.53 -14.73
N GLY A 156 -17.38 0.21 -14.90
CA GLY A 156 -16.11 -0.46 -14.59
C GLY A 156 -14.94 -0.03 -15.48
N LEU A 157 -15.18 0.22 -16.78
CA LEU A 157 -14.14 0.75 -17.67
C LEU A 157 -13.77 2.19 -17.32
N LEU A 158 -14.75 3.01 -16.94
CA LEU A 158 -14.49 4.37 -16.46
C LEU A 158 -13.66 4.33 -15.17
N GLN A 159 -13.98 3.44 -14.23
CA GLN A 159 -13.22 3.28 -12.99
C GLN A 159 -11.77 2.85 -13.26
N ALA A 160 -11.54 1.93 -14.20
CA ALA A 160 -10.19 1.54 -14.62
C ALA A 160 -9.41 2.72 -15.24
N ALA A 161 -10.07 3.54 -16.06
CA ALA A 161 -9.48 4.75 -16.64
C ALA A 161 -9.15 5.80 -15.58
N ILE A 162 -10.04 6.01 -14.59
CA ILE A 162 -9.82 6.92 -13.46
C ILE A 162 -8.65 6.42 -12.60
N GLY A 163 -8.55 5.11 -12.35
CA GLY A 163 -7.41 4.51 -11.67
C GLY A 163 -6.11 4.76 -12.43
N GLY A 164 -6.09 4.43 -13.73
CA GLY A 164 -4.94 4.71 -14.61
C GLY A 164 -4.54 6.18 -14.64
N PHE A 165 -5.49 7.10 -14.68
CA PHE A 165 -5.22 8.54 -14.60
C PHE A 165 -4.66 8.96 -13.22
N SER A 166 -5.22 8.40 -12.16
CA SER A 166 -4.79 8.70 -10.79
C SER A 166 -3.34 8.25 -10.53
N SER A 167 -2.84 7.28 -11.31
CA SER A 167 -1.46 6.80 -11.25
C SER A 167 -0.39 7.87 -11.44
N PHE A 168 -0.70 8.91 -12.23
CA PHE A 168 0.23 9.98 -12.55
C PHE A 168 0.44 10.95 -11.39
N PHE A 169 -0.36 10.87 -10.31
CA PHE A 169 -0.25 11.73 -9.16
C PHE A 169 0.54 11.03 -8.03
N PRO A 170 1.72 11.56 -7.62
CA PRO A 170 2.50 10.98 -6.52
C PRO A 170 1.73 10.88 -5.20
N ASP A 171 0.82 11.82 -4.91
CA ASP A 171 -0.08 11.76 -3.73
C ASP A 171 -0.94 10.48 -3.72
N TYR A 172 -1.35 10.00 -4.90
CA TYR A 172 -2.18 8.81 -5.01
C TYR A 172 -1.39 7.53 -4.74
N GLN A 173 -0.14 7.45 -5.21
CA GLN A 173 0.77 6.34 -4.91
C GLN A 173 1.11 6.26 -3.42
N ASP A 174 1.44 7.40 -2.79
CA ASP A 174 1.69 7.47 -1.34
C ASP A 174 0.47 7.01 -0.54
N ARG A 175 -0.74 7.39 -0.99
CA ARG A 175 -2.00 6.93 -0.39
C ARG A 175 -2.19 5.43 -0.49
N ILE A 176 -2.05 4.84 -1.67
CA ILE A 176 -2.19 3.40 -1.88
C ILE A 176 -1.15 2.65 -1.04
N ALA A 177 0.12 3.05 -1.11
CA ALA A 177 1.18 2.39 -0.33
C ALA A 177 0.90 2.44 1.17
N ARG A 178 0.47 3.59 1.69
CA ARG A 178 0.08 3.75 3.10
C ARG A 178 -1.10 2.86 3.47
N HIS A 179 -2.11 2.81 2.61
CA HIS A 179 -3.35 2.06 2.78
C HIS A 179 -3.07 0.56 2.83
N GLU A 180 -2.37 0.02 1.83
CA GLU A 180 -2.03 -1.41 1.75
C GLU A 180 -1.00 -1.83 2.82
N ALA A 181 -0.02 -0.97 3.15
CA ALA A 181 0.91 -1.26 4.24
C ALA A 181 0.20 -1.35 5.60
N ALA A 182 -0.90 -0.62 5.78
CA ALA A 182 -1.69 -0.72 7.00
C ALA A 182 -2.42 -2.05 7.10
N HIS A 183 -3.07 -2.48 6.02
CA HIS A 183 -3.67 -3.82 5.89
C HIS A 183 -2.67 -4.91 6.24
N PHE A 184 -1.48 -4.86 5.63
CA PHE A 184 -0.40 -5.81 5.86
C PHE A 184 0.04 -5.82 7.33
N LEU A 185 0.40 -4.67 7.88
CA LEU A 185 0.93 -4.57 9.25
C LEU A 185 -0.09 -5.04 10.29
N VAL A 186 -1.33 -4.56 10.20
CA VAL A 186 -2.37 -4.89 11.18
C VAL A 186 -2.69 -6.38 11.13
N ALA A 187 -2.79 -6.98 9.95
CA ALA A 187 -3.01 -8.41 9.83
C ALA A 187 -1.87 -9.26 10.41
N TYR A 188 -0.62 -8.86 10.14
CA TYR A 188 0.56 -9.54 10.68
C TYR A 188 0.57 -9.53 12.22
N LEU A 189 0.28 -8.38 12.83
CA LEU A 189 0.21 -8.23 14.29
C LEU A 189 -0.96 -9.01 14.92
N LEU A 190 -2.07 -9.19 14.19
CA LEU A 190 -3.22 -9.99 14.59
C LEU A 190 -3.06 -11.50 14.31
N GLY A 191 -1.95 -11.92 13.70
CA GLY A 191 -1.68 -13.32 13.37
C GLY A 191 -2.52 -13.85 12.20
N LEU A 192 -2.90 -12.97 11.27
CA LEU A 192 -3.55 -13.35 10.03
C LEU A 192 -2.49 -13.47 8.92
N PRO A 193 -2.36 -14.64 8.28
CA PRO A 193 -1.33 -14.87 7.26
C PRO A 193 -1.56 -14.04 6.00
N ILE A 194 -0.49 -13.75 5.27
CA ILE A 194 -0.53 -12.84 4.11
C ILE A 194 -0.06 -13.62 2.88
N LEU A 195 -0.92 -13.78 1.88
CA LEU A 195 -0.61 -14.55 0.67
C LEU A 195 0.17 -13.73 -0.35
N GLY A 196 -0.02 -12.42 -0.32
CA GLY A 196 0.55 -11.49 -1.28
C GLY A 196 -0.04 -10.11 -1.10
N TYR A 197 0.59 -9.13 -1.70
CA TYR A 197 0.06 -7.79 -1.81
C TYR A 197 0.29 -7.27 -3.22
N SER A 198 -0.55 -6.32 -3.61
CA SER A 198 -0.39 -5.59 -4.87
C SER A 198 -0.63 -4.13 -4.58
N LEU A 199 0.33 -3.30 -4.99
CA LEU A 199 0.14 -1.84 -5.09
C LEU A 199 -0.29 -1.43 -6.51
N ASP A 200 -0.47 -2.40 -7.43
CA ASP A 200 -0.89 -2.10 -8.80
C ASP A 200 -2.31 -1.56 -8.80
N ILE A 201 -2.51 -0.50 -9.57
CA ILE A 201 -3.73 0.32 -9.57
C ILE A 201 -4.86 -0.42 -10.28
N GLY A 202 -6.03 -0.46 -9.66
CA GLY A 202 -7.16 -1.29 -10.08
C GLY A 202 -7.03 -2.76 -9.65
N LYS A 203 -5.95 -3.12 -8.96
CA LYS A 203 -5.70 -4.41 -8.31
C LYS A 203 -5.15 -4.20 -6.89
N GLU A 204 -5.31 -3.01 -6.32
CA GLU A 204 -4.85 -2.69 -4.99
C GLU A 204 -5.63 -3.54 -4.00
N HIS A 205 -4.92 -4.47 -3.36
CA HIS A 205 -5.42 -5.38 -2.33
C HIS A 205 -4.23 -6.11 -1.73
N VAL A 206 -4.09 -6.07 -0.41
CA VAL A 206 -3.41 -7.13 0.32
C VAL A 206 -4.33 -8.36 0.29
N ASN A 207 -3.85 -9.45 -0.33
CA ASN A 207 -4.55 -10.74 -0.31
C ASN A 207 -4.35 -11.36 1.09
N LEU A 208 -5.14 -10.84 2.02
CA LEU A 208 -5.15 -11.15 3.44
C LEU A 208 -5.88 -12.45 3.75
N VAL A 209 -5.55 -13.53 3.02
CA VAL A 209 -6.13 -14.87 3.14
C VAL A 209 -7.42 -15.08 2.34
N ASP A 210 -7.32 -15.94 1.34
CA ASP A 210 -8.48 -16.55 0.67
C ASP A 210 -8.90 -17.87 1.35
N GLU A 211 -8.10 -18.58 2.16
CA GLU A 211 -8.55 -19.88 2.72
C GLU A 211 -9.39 -19.81 4.00
N ARG A 212 -9.15 -18.85 4.92
CA ARG A 212 -10.07 -18.60 6.05
C ARG A 212 -11.32 -17.90 5.56
N LEU A 213 -11.20 -16.99 4.58
CA LEU A 213 -12.35 -16.48 3.83
C LEU A 213 -13.09 -17.60 3.13
N GLN A 214 -12.42 -18.51 2.43
CA GLN A 214 -13.03 -19.67 1.76
C GLN A 214 -13.67 -20.58 2.78
N LYS A 215 -13.00 -20.98 3.87
CA LYS A 215 -13.60 -21.78 4.95
C LYS A 215 -14.82 -21.09 5.56
N LEU A 216 -14.82 -19.77 5.75
CA LEU A 216 -15.96 -19.00 6.26
C LEU A 216 -17.06 -18.75 5.21
N ILE A 217 -16.69 -18.67 3.93
CA ILE A 217 -17.58 -18.60 2.77
C ILE A 217 -18.25 -19.97 2.55
N TYR A 218 -17.55 -21.07 2.79
CA TYR A 218 -18.02 -22.45 2.66
C TYR A 218 -18.78 -22.94 3.91
N SER A 219 -18.40 -22.51 5.13
CA SER A 219 -19.08 -22.93 6.38
C SER A 219 -20.31 -22.08 6.73
N GLY A 220 -20.40 -20.86 6.19
CA GLY A 220 -21.56 -19.98 6.32
C GLY A 220 -21.82 -19.43 7.72
N GLN A 221 -20.86 -19.54 8.66
CA GLN A 221 -21.00 -19.04 10.04
C GLN A 221 -19.68 -18.44 10.54
N LEU A 222 -19.60 -17.12 10.54
CA LEU A 222 -18.52 -16.34 11.17
C LEU A 222 -18.83 -16.16 12.66
N ASP A 223 -17.89 -16.52 13.55
CA ASP A 223 -18.00 -16.19 14.98
C ASP A 223 -17.72 -14.69 15.22
N GLN A 224 -18.24 -14.14 16.31
CA GLN A 224 -18.06 -12.72 16.66
C GLN A 224 -16.58 -12.34 16.83
N LYS A 225 -15.76 -13.23 17.41
CA LYS A 225 -14.32 -12.98 17.59
C LYS A 225 -13.57 -12.93 16.25
N GLU A 226 -13.99 -13.76 15.30
CA GLU A 226 -13.41 -13.76 13.95
C GLU A 226 -13.87 -12.55 13.15
N LEU A 227 -15.14 -12.16 13.27
CA LEU A 227 -15.66 -10.91 12.72
C LEU A 227 -14.86 -9.71 13.24
N ASP A 228 -14.58 -9.65 14.54
CA ASP A 228 -13.83 -8.55 15.15
C ASP A 228 -12.43 -8.41 14.56
N ARG A 229 -11.70 -9.53 14.40
CA ARG A 229 -10.35 -9.52 13.80
C ARG A 229 -10.38 -9.08 12.33
N LEU A 230 -11.31 -9.65 11.55
CA LEU A 230 -11.47 -9.30 10.14
C LEU A 230 -11.90 -7.84 9.97
N ALA A 231 -12.77 -7.33 10.84
CA ALA A 231 -13.21 -5.95 10.82
C ALA A 231 -12.06 -4.99 11.09
N VAL A 232 -11.20 -5.28 12.07
CA VAL A 232 -10.00 -4.48 12.35
C VAL A 232 -9.07 -4.43 11.14
N VAL A 233 -8.82 -5.57 10.49
CA VAL A 233 -7.98 -5.59 9.28
C VAL A 233 -8.65 -4.82 8.16
N SER A 234 -9.92 -5.08 7.84
CA SER A 234 -10.62 -4.34 6.78
C SER A 234 -10.63 -2.84 7.00
N MET A 235 -10.62 -2.36 8.24
CA MET A 235 -10.60 -0.93 8.54
C MET A 235 -9.19 -0.34 8.67
N ALA A 236 -8.12 -1.13 8.48
CA ALA A 236 -6.74 -0.67 8.66
C ALA A 236 -6.33 0.35 7.61
N GLY A 237 -6.63 0.12 6.32
CA GLY A 237 -6.38 1.06 5.24
C GLY A 237 -7.09 2.40 5.45
N LEU A 238 -8.40 2.35 5.75
CA LEU A 238 -9.21 3.51 6.14
C LEU A 238 -8.60 4.29 7.32
N ALA A 239 -8.19 3.58 8.38
CA ALA A 239 -7.59 4.21 9.57
C ALA A 239 -6.26 4.90 9.24
N ALA A 240 -5.42 4.28 8.40
CA ALA A 240 -4.15 4.84 7.98
C ALA A 240 -4.28 6.12 7.18
N GLU A 241 -5.24 6.16 6.24
CA GLU A 241 -5.57 7.37 5.50
C GLU A 241 -6.15 8.44 6.43
N GLY A 242 -7.08 8.09 7.31
CA GLY A 242 -7.73 9.02 8.24
C GLY A 242 -6.77 9.68 9.25
N LEU A 243 -5.68 8.99 9.61
CA LEU A 243 -4.63 9.54 10.49
C LEU A 243 -3.71 10.54 9.79
N LYS A 244 -3.62 10.52 8.45
CA LYS A 244 -2.70 11.37 7.68
C LYS A 244 -3.39 12.49 6.93
N TYR A 245 -4.48 12.18 6.26
CA TYR A 245 -5.15 13.06 5.33
C TYR A 245 -6.48 13.55 5.89
N ASP A 246 -6.89 14.73 5.46
CA ASP A 246 -8.16 15.30 5.89
C ASP A 246 -9.35 14.53 5.29
N LYS A 247 -9.18 13.92 4.12
CA LYS A 247 -10.21 13.12 3.45
C LYS A 247 -9.68 11.75 3.06
N VAL A 248 -10.46 10.73 3.38
CA VAL A 248 -10.20 9.34 2.99
C VAL A 248 -10.80 9.07 1.62
N VAL A 249 -10.06 8.34 0.77
CA VAL A 249 -10.44 8.10 -0.63
C VAL A 249 -10.62 6.61 -0.92
N GLY A 250 -9.79 5.73 -0.36
CA GLY A 250 -9.74 4.29 -0.69
C GLY A 250 -10.70 3.36 0.07
N GLN A 251 -11.76 3.86 0.69
CA GLN A 251 -12.52 3.08 1.70
C GLN A 251 -13.63 2.15 1.17
N SER A 252 -14.04 2.28 -0.09
CA SER A 252 -15.27 1.63 -0.60
C SER A 252 -15.17 0.11 -0.62
N ALA A 253 -14.03 -0.42 -1.09
CA ALA A 253 -13.79 -1.86 -1.16
C ALA A 253 -13.72 -2.48 0.25
N ASP A 254 -13.01 -1.81 1.16
CA ASP A 254 -12.88 -2.19 2.57
C ASP A 254 -14.22 -2.30 3.29
N LEU A 255 -15.09 -1.31 3.10
CA LEU A 255 -16.43 -1.29 3.71
C LEU A 255 -17.33 -2.37 3.11
N PHE A 256 -17.20 -2.66 1.81
CA PHE A 256 -17.93 -3.75 1.17
C PHE A 256 -17.49 -5.11 1.72
N SER A 257 -16.18 -5.32 1.90
CA SER A 257 -15.62 -6.50 2.54
C SER A 257 -16.10 -6.66 3.98
N LEU A 258 -16.08 -5.57 4.77
CA LEU A 258 -16.64 -5.56 6.12
C LEU A 258 -18.13 -5.96 6.12
N GLN A 259 -18.94 -5.36 5.24
CA GLN A 259 -20.36 -5.71 5.13
C GLN A 259 -20.57 -7.18 4.75
N ARG A 260 -19.71 -7.71 3.87
CA ARG A 260 -19.71 -9.12 3.47
C ARG A 260 -19.47 -10.05 4.68
N PHE A 261 -18.59 -9.66 5.60
CA PHE A 261 -18.32 -10.41 6.85
C PHE A 261 -19.47 -10.29 7.84
N ILE A 262 -19.99 -9.08 8.04
CA ILE A 262 -21.15 -8.81 8.90
C ILE A 262 -22.33 -9.71 8.50
N ASN A 263 -22.65 -9.76 7.21
CA ASN A 263 -23.79 -10.54 6.70
C ASN A 263 -23.65 -12.05 6.94
N ARG A 264 -22.42 -12.55 7.15
CA ARG A 264 -22.10 -13.97 7.40
C ARG A 264 -21.90 -14.30 8.88
N CYS A 265 -21.90 -13.30 9.76
CA CYS A 265 -21.73 -13.48 11.19
C CYS A 265 -22.99 -14.06 11.83
N LYS A 266 -22.82 -14.97 12.79
CA LYS A 266 -23.90 -15.48 13.63
C LYS A 266 -23.55 -15.31 15.12
N PRO A 267 -24.48 -14.80 15.95
CA PRO A 267 -25.78 -14.23 15.59
C PRO A 267 -25.65 -12.95 14.76
N GLN A 268 -26.71 -12.61 14.02
CA GLN A 268 -26.77 -11.37 13.24
C GLN A 268 -26.68 -10.15 14.16
N ILE A 269 -25.95 -9.14 13.73
CA ILE A 269 -25.74 -7.91 14.50
C ILE A 269 -26.67 -6.79 14.01
N SER A 270 -27.19 -6.00 14.95
CA SER A 270 -28.08 -4.86 14.65
C SER A 270 -27.34 -3.76 13.88
N LYS A 271 -28.07 -2.82 13.26
CA LYS A 271 -27.46 -1.70 12.52
C LYS A 271 -26.59 -0.82 13.44
N GLU A 272 -27.02 -0.62 14.67
CA GLU A 272 -26.29 0.14 15.69
C GLU A 272 -24.98 -0.58 16.06
N GLN A 273 -25.03 -1.91 16.18
CA GLN A 273 -23.85 -2.74 16.43
C GLN A 273 -22.89 -2.73 15.24
N GLN A 274 -23.39 -2.70 14.00
CA GLN A 274 -22.56 -2.56 12.80
C GLN A 274 -21.84 -1.23 12.78
N GLN A 275 -22.54 -0.11 13.02
CA GLN A 275 -21.91 1.20 13.11
C GLN A 275 -20.89 1.30 14.25
N ASN A 276 -21.16 0.66 15.39
CA ASN A 276 -20.20 0.59 16.49
C ASN A 276 -18.98 -0.27 16.12
N LEU A 277 -19.19 -1.41 15.46
CA LEU A 277 -18.12 -2.29 14.97
C LEU A 277 -17.18 -1.52 14.04
N THR A 278 -17.71 -0.79 13.05
CA THR A 278 -16.89 0.02 12.14
C THR A 278 -16.06 1.06 12.91
N ARG A 279 -16.69 1.85 13.79
CA ARG A 279 -15.99 2.89 14.58
C ARG A 279 -14.90 2.29 15.46
N TRP A 280 -15.23 1.23 16.18
CA TRP A 280 -14.29 0.55 17.06
C TRP A 280 -13.13 -0.08 16.26
N ALA A 281 -13.40 -0.71 15.12
CA ALA A 281 -12.38 -1.34 14.29
C ALA A 281 -11.40 -0.29 13.73
N VAL A 282 -11.91 0.85 13.26
CA VAL A 282 -11.08 2.00 12.83
C VAL A 282 -10.25 2.53 14.00
N LEU A 283 -10.83 2.71 15.18
CA LEU A 283 -10.10 3.19 16.36
C LEU A 283 -8.96 2.23 16.73
N PHE A 284 -9.27 0.94 16.77
CA PHE A 284 -8.32 -0.08 17.17
C PHE A 284 -7.18 -0.18 16.14
N ALA A 285 -7.50 -0.32 14.86
CA ALA A 285 -6.49 -0.32 13.79
C ALA A 285 -5.65 0.97 13.79
N GLY A 286 -6.29 2.14 13.93
CA GLY A 286 -5.59 3.41 14.02
C GLY A 286 -4.66 3.49 15.24
N SER A 287 -5.06 2.93 16.39
CA SER A 287 -4.20 2.84 17.57
C SER A 287 -2.99 1.95 17.32
N ILE A 288 -3.16 0.81 16.64
CA ILE A 288 -2.05 -0.06 16.25
C ILE A 288 -1.06 0.69 15.36
N LEU A 289 -1.56 1.35 14.32
CA LEU A 289 -0.75 2.09 13.37
C LEU A 289 -0.01 3.25 14.04
N LYS A 290 -0.67 3.97 14.96
CA LYS A 290 -0.06 5.08 15.70
C LYS A 290 1.07 4.59 16.61
N ASN A 291 0.88 3.46 17.28
CA ASN A 291 1.89 2.87 18.16
C ASN A 291 3.06 2.26 17.37
N ASN A 292 2.83 1.82 16.13
CA ASN A 292 3.82 1.21 15.26
C ASN A 292 4.19 2.12 14.07
N LYS A 293 4.14 3.44 14.25
CA LYS A 293 4.30 4.40 13.15
C LYS A 293 5.59 4.20 12.36
N GLY A 294 6.73 4.02 13.05
CA GLY A 294 8.02 3.79 12.40
C GLY A 294 8.04 2.50 11.57
N THR A 295 7.45 1.43 12.10
CA THR A 295 7.30 0.16 11.38
C THR A 295 6.37 0.31 10.16
N HIS A 296 5.26 1.04 10.30
CA HIS A 296 4.33 1.29 9.19
C HIS A 296 4.97 2.09 8.05
N GLU A 297 5.74 3.14 8.38
CA GLU A 297 6.45 3.95 7.39
C GLU A 297 7.58 3.16 6.70
N ALA A 298 8.32 2.32 7.44
CA ALA A 298 9.34 1.44 6.88
C ALA A 298 8.74 0.38 5.94
N LEU A 299 7.63 -0.24 6.35
CA LEU A 299 6.90 -1.20 5.53
C LEU A 299 6.35 -0.55 4.26
N MET A 300 5.78 0.65 4.36
CA MET A 300 5.30 1.43 3.22
C MET A 300 6.42 1.70 2.21
N ALA A 301 7.62 2.05 2.68
CA ALA A 301 8.78 2.25 1.82
C ALA A 301 9.23 0.95 1.13
N ALA A 302 9.29 -0.17 1.87
CA ALA A 302 9.62 -1.47 1.31
C ALA A 302 8.60 -1.92 0.25
N MET A 303 7.31 -1.75 0.55
CA MET A 303 6.24 -2.11 -0.38
C MET A 303 6.26 -1.27 -1.65
N SER A 304 6.55 0.03 -1.52
CA SER A 304 6.69 0.96 -2.67
C SER A 304 7.87 0.58 -3.58
N ASN A 305 8.92 -0.03 -3.01
CA ASN A 305 10.05 -0.59 -3.75
C ASN A 305 9.79 -2.00 -4.30
N LYS A 306 8.54 -2.48 -4.25
CA LYS A 306 8.12 -3.81 -4.73
C LYS A 306 8.85 -4.97 -4.05
N ALA A 307 9.13 -4.83 -2.75
CA ALA A 307 9.67 -5.92 -1.94
C ALA A 307 8.78 -7.19 -2.02
N SER A 308 9.35 -8.34 -1.72
CA SER A 308 8.59 -9.57 -1.53
C SER A 308 7.84 -9.57 -0.19
N VAL A 309 6.85 -10.45 -0.04
CA VAL A 309 6.14 -10.63 1.24
C VAL A 309 7.13 -10.96 2.37
N LEU A 310 8.14 -11.78 2.09
CA LEU A 310 9.17 -12.15 3.07
C LEU A 310 9.99 -10.92 3.52
N GLU A 311 10.48 -10.12 2.57
CA GLU A 311 11.22 -8.89 2.88
C GLU A 311 10.35 -7.89 3.65
N CYS A 312 9.06 -7.78 3.34
CA CYS A 312 8.12 -6.99 4.13
C CYS A 312 8.00 -7.49 5.58
N ILE A 313 7.93 -8.81 5.79
CA ILE A 313 7.92 -9.41 7.13
C ILE A 313 9.22 -9.11 7.87
N GLU A 314 10.36 -9.25 7.21
CA GLU A 314 11.67 -8.90 7.76
C GLU A 314 11.73 -7.43 8.19
N VAL A 315 11.21 -6.52 7.36
CA VAL A 315 11.12 -5.10 7.70
C VAL A 315 10.27 -4.89 8.94
N ILE A 316 9.13 -5.58 9.07
CA ILE A 316 8.29 -5.47 10.27
C ILE A 316 9.05 -5.89 11.53
N GLU A 317 9.70 -7.04 11.50
CA GLU A 317 10.42 -7.58 12.67
C GLU A 317 11.68 -6.78 13.02
N ASN A 318 12.37 -6.21 12.02
CA ASN A 318 13.59 -5.43 12.23
C ASN A 318 13.35 -3.94 12.53
N SER A 319 12.13 -3.43 12.29
CA SER A 319 11.78 -2.04 12.60
C SER A 319 11.62 -1.85 14.12
N ALA A 320 12.21 -0.80 14.68
CA ALA A 320 12.04 -0.42 16.09
C ALA A 320 10.73 0.34 16.32
#